data_AF-W2VNX9-F1
#
_entry.id   AF-W2VNX9-F1
#
_cell.length_a   1.000
_cell.length_b   1.000
_cell.length_c   1.000
_cell.angle_alpha   90.00
_cell.angle_beta   90.00
_cell.angle_gamma   90.00
#
_symmetry.space_group_name_H-M   'P 1'
#
loop_
_entity.id
_entity.type
_entity.pdbx_description
1 polymer ?
#
loop_
_entity_poly.entity_id
_entity_poly.type
_entity_poly.pdbx_seq_one_letter_code
_entity_poly.pdbx_strand_id
1 'polypeptide(L)'
;MRFSRTDPDDRNRVSLAMAQLVEHGRPDFAFALYRRFTGNVSSSAIRNPRFDQAGGLTPFEWSLSENDSLSAQPGVNDANAPVLLLINRGGQSGDFARQLLVLRAGTYRLAFTTGNITGSVTERPKIELRCNSDTRTLTSTALPASPALGGIRSIIPFTVPSSCPAQWLSIVAGNQIDRQSNNPWVTDIAVDASSPSARR
;
A
#
# COMPACT_ATOMS: atom_id res chain seq x y z
N MET A 1 -31.66 8.72 0.96
CA MET A 1 -30.61 9.03 1.95
C MET A 1 -29.38 9.53 1.18
N ARG A 2 -28.91 10.76 1.44
CA ARG A 2 -27.70 11.31 0.80
C ARG A 2 -26.57 11.21 1.82
N PHE A 3 -25.58 10.36 1.57
CA PHE A 3 -24.37 10.31 2.39
C PHE A 3 -23.49 11.53 2.11
N SER A 4 -22.97 12.15 3.16
CA SER A 4 -22.00 13.24 3.08
C SER A 4 -20.58 12.70 3.03
N ARG A 5 -19.71 13.34 2.23
CA ARG A 5 -18.29 12.95 2.07
C ARG A 5 -17.40 13.42 3.21
N THR A 6 -17.85 14.47 3.90
CA THR A 6 -17.11 15.16 4.96
C THR A 6 -17.55 14.72 6.35
N ASP A 7 -18.69 14.03 6.45
CA ASP A 7 -19.20 13.49 7.71
C ASP A 7 -18.45 12.19 8.07
N PRO A 8 -17.77 12.12 9.22
CA PRO A 8 -17.05 10.92 9.67
C PRO A 8 -17.93 9.66 9.76
N ASP A 9 -19.19 9.78 10.19
CA ASP A 9 -20.07 8.63 10.40
C ASP A 9 -20.49 8.01 9.07
N ASP A 10 -20.82 8.87 8.09
CA ASP A 10 -21.14 8.43 6.74
C ASP A 10 -19.94 7.78 6.05
N ARG A 11 -18.74 8.33 6.23
CA ARG A 11 -17.49 7.73 5.74
C ARG A 11 -17.26 6.34 6.34
N ASN A 12 -17.43 6.21 7.66
CA ASN A 12 -17.27 4.93 8.36
C ASN A 12 -18.26 3.88 7.85
N ARG A 13 -19.54 4.25 7.67
CA ARG A 13 -20.56 3.36 7.12
C ARG A 13 -20.23 2.90 5.70
N VAL A 14 -19.76 3.81 4.86
CA VAL A 14 -19.36 3.47 3.48
C VAL A 14 -18.13 2.57 3.49
N SER A 15 -17.13 2.83 4.32
CA SER A 15 -15.96 1.95 4.47
C SER A 15 -16.35 0.55 4.93
N LEU A 16 -17.24 0.40 5.91
CA LEU A 16 -17.74 -0.90 6.36
C LEU A 16 -18.50 -1.64 5.24
N ALA A 17 -19.37 -0.94 4.50
CA ALA A 17 -20.09 -1.53 3.38
C ALA A 17 -19.15 -2.01 2.27
N MET A 18 -18.09 -1.26 1.98
CA MET A 18 -17.07 -1.67 1.01
C MET A 18 -16.28 -2.88 1.50
N ALA A 19 -15.88 -2.91 2.77
CA ALA A 19 -15.17 -4.04 3.37
C ALA A 19 -16.01 -5.33 3.27
N GLN A 20 -17.29 -5.27 3.63
CA GLN A 20 -18.22 -6.39 3.50
C GLN A 20 -18.34 -6.89 2.05
N LEU A 21 -18.45 -5.97 1.08
CA LEU A 21 -18.49 -6.35 -0.34
C LEU A 21 -17.21 -7.07 -0.78
N VAL A 22 -16.03 -6.62 -0.32
CA VAL A 22 -14.75 -7.27 -0.61
C VAL A 22 -14.67 -8.67 0.01
N GLU A 23 -15.09 -8.81 1.27
CA GLU A 23 -15.14 -10.09 1.98
C GLU A 23 -16.09 -11.09 1.31
N HIS A 24 -17.20 -10.62 0.74
CA HIS A 24 -18.14 -11.44 -0.04
C HIS A 24 -17.71 -11.66 -1.50
N GLY A 25 -16.46 -11.37 -1.86
CA GLY A 25 -15.93 -11.62 -3.20
C GLY A 25 -16.46 -10.68 -4.29
N ARG A 26 -16.93 -9.48 -3.90
CA ARG A 26 -17.47 -8.44 -4.80
C ARG A 26 -16.63 -7.15 -4.78
N PRO A 27 -15.30 -7.23 -5.01
CA PRO A 27 -14.44 -6.05 -4.94
C PRO A 27 -14.72 -5.03 -6.04
N ASP A 28 -15.29 -5.45 -7.17
CA ASP A 28 -15.75 -4.60 -8.26
C ASP A 28 -16.92 -3.68 -7.83
N PHE A 29 -17.91 -4.23 -7.12
CA PHE A 29 -19.01 -3.45 -6.55
C PHE A 29 -18.53 -2.53 -5.43
N ALA A 30 -17.62 -3.01 -4.58
CA ALA A 30 -16.99 -2.18 -3.56
C ALA A 30 -16.27 -0.98 -4.20
N PHE A 31 -15.51 -1.20 -5.28
CA PHE A 31 -14.80 -0.15 -5.97
C PHE A 31 -15.74 0.81 -6.72
N ALA A 32 -16.84 0.32 -7.28
CA ALA A 32 -17.88 1.18 -7.86
C ALA A 32 -18.51 2.09 -6.79
N LEU A 33 -18.78 1.57 -5.60
CA LEU A 33 -19.27 2.35 -4.45
C LEU A 33 -18.23 3.40 -4.02
N TYR A 34 -16.96 3.02 -3.88
CA TYR A 34 -15.84 3.92 -3.60
C TYR A 34 -15.80 5.10 -4.58
N ARG A 35 -15.79 4.81 -5.90
CA ARG A 35 -15.72 5.84 -6.94
C ARG A 35 -16.92 6.77 -6.92
N ARG A 36 -18.12 6.23 -6.70
CA ARG A 36 -19.34 7.03 -6.58
C ARG A 36 -19.30 7.94 -5.35
N PHE A 37 -18.89 7.40 -4.21
CA PHE A 37 -18.85 8.14 -2.96
C PHE A 37 -17.78 9.23 -2.98
N THR A 38 -16.55 8.93 -3.42
CA THR A 38 -15.45 9.90 -3.46
C THR A 38 -15.53 10.86 -4.65
N GLY A 39 -16.19 10.47 -5.74
CA GLY A 39 -16.11 11.17 -7.02
C GLY A 39 -14.73 11.00 -7.70
N ASN A 40 -13.93 10.02 -7.27
CA ASN A 40 -12.59 9.80 -7.78
C ASN A 40 -12.64 9.33 -9.26
N VAL A 41 -12.05 10.16 -10.13
CA VAL A 41 -11.89 9.90 -11.57
C VAL A 41 -10.46 9.55 -11.96
N SER A 42 -9.55 9.42 -10.99
CA SER A 42 -8.14 9.10 -11.25
C SER A 42 -8.00 7.70 -11.80
N SER A 43 -7.21 7.57 -12.87
CA SER A 43 -6.79 6.30 -13.46
C SER A 43 -5.65 5.64 -12.70
N SER A 44 -5.01 6.33 -11.76
CA SER A 44 -3.96 5.74 -10.92
C SER A 44 -4.51 4.53 -10.16
N ALA A 45 -3.73 3.46 -10.08
CA ALA A 45 -4.05 2.33 -9.21
C ALA A 45 -3.84 2.68 -7.73
N ILE A 46 -2.79 3.44 -7.42
CA ILE A 46 -2.41 3.82 -6.06
C ILE A 46 -3.07 5.14 -5.67
N ARG A 47 -3.76 5.16 -4.54
CA ARG A 47 -4.22 6.38 -3.86
C ARG A 47 -3.15 6.89 -2.91
N ASN A 48 -3.03 8.21 -2.81
CA ASN A 48 -2.08 8.92 -1.95
C ASN A 48 -0.66 8.30 -2.00
N PRO A 49 -0.02 8.23 -3.19
CA PRO A 49 1.24 7.50 -3.39
C PRO A 49 2.43 8.10 -2.63
N ARG A 50 2.31 9.36 -2.20
CA ARG A 50 3.33 10.13 -1.48
C ARG A 50 3.05 10.30 0.02
N PHE A 51 1.88 9.84 0.49
CA PHE A 51 1.45 10.00 1.88
C PHE A 51 1.36 11.46 2.34
N ASP A 52 1.00 12.37 1.43
CA ASP A 52 0.83 13.80 1.69
C ASP A 52 -0.63 14.21 2.00
N GLN A 53 -1.55 13.25 1.95
CA GLN A 53 -2.97 13.44 2.30
C GLN A 53 -3.30 12.76 3.63
N ALA A 54 -4.08 13.43 4.46
CA ALA A 54 -4.52 12.91 5.75
C ALA A 54 -5.70 11.94 5.61
N GLY A 55 -5.58 10.78 6.25
CA GLY A 55 -6.62 9.77 6.31
C GLY A 55 -6.93 9.10 4.96
N GLY A 56 -7.77 8.07 5.02
CA GLY A 56 -8.18 7.34 3.83
C GLY A 56 -9.54 6.67 3.99
N LEU A 57 -10.33 6.62 2.92
CA LEU A 57 -11.52 5.78 2.83
C LEU A 57 -11.11 4.34 2.47
N THR A 58 -10.79 3.56 3.51
CA THR A 58 -10.43 2.14 3.38
C THR A 58 -11.59 1.34 2.77
N PRO A 59 -11.33 0.25 2.01
CA PRO A 59 -10.03 -0.40 1.81
C PRO A 59 -9.21 0.14 0.62
N PHE A 60 -9.75 1.04 -0.19
CA PHE A 60 -9.11 1.52 -1.43
C PHE A 60 -8.17 2.70 -1.25
N GLU A 61 -8.13 3.28 -0.05
CA GLU A 61 -7.10 4.21 0.41
C GLU A 61 -6.30 3.54 1.54
N TRP A 62 -5.13 4.09 1.87
CA TRP A 62 -4.23 3.46 2.83
C TRP A 62 -4.88 3.27 4.21
N SER A 63 -4.91 2.03 4.67
CA SER A 63 -5.11 1.66 6.07
C SER A 63 -3.73 1.60 6.73
N LEU A 64 -3.47 2.45 7.71
CA LEU A 64 -2.22 2.49 8.45
C LEU A 64 -2.36 1.78 9.80
N SER A 65 -1.29 1.14 10.27
CA SER A 65 -1.24 0.60 11.63
C SER A 65 -0.93 1.74 12.61
N GLU A 66 -1.62 1.76 13.75
CA GLU A 66 -1.52 2.81 14.76
C GLU A 66 -1.18 2.24 16.16
N ASN A 67 -0.61 1.03 16.22
CA ASN A 67 -0.29 0.37 17.48
C ASN A 67 1.06 0.85 18.03
N ASP A 68 1.20 0.92 19.36
CA ASP A 68 2.43 1.39 20.04
C ASP A 68 3.72 0.67 19.62
N SER A 69 3.62 -0.60 19.25
CA SER A 69 4.74 -1.44 18.84
C SER A 69 4.91 -1.57 17.32
N LEU A 70 3.86 -1.30 16.54
CA LEU A 70 3.89 -1.37 15.08
C LEU A 70 3.00 -0.28 14.52
N SER A 71 3.61 0.80 14.04
CA SER A 71 2.87 1.92 13.45
C SER A 71 3.47 2.41 12.16
N ALA A 72 2.61 3.02 11.35
CA ALA A 72 3.01 3.74 10.15
C ALA A 72 2.35 5.12 10.18
N GLN A 73 3.15 6.16 9.96
CA GLN A 73 2.67 7.53 10.06
C GLN A 73 3.16 8.36 8.88
N PRO A 74 2.31 9.21 8.28
CA PRO A 74 2.77 10.25 7.37
C PRO A 74 3.82 11.13 8.05
N GLY A 75 4.85 11.51 7.31
CA GLY A 75 5.92 12.35 7.80
C GLY A 75 6.72 12.93 6.65
N VAL A 76 7.92 13.42 6.97
CA VAL A 76 8.88 13.91 5.97
C VAL A 76 10.22 13.22 6.13
N ASN A 77 10.94 13.05 5.02
CA ASN A 77 12.33 12.61 5.05
C ASN A 77 13.29 13.79 5.28
N ASP A 78 14.59 13.52 5.30
CA ASP A 78 15.65 14.52 5.51
C ASP A 78 15.67 15.63 4.44
N ALA A 79 15.03 15.41 3.28
CA ALA A 79 14.88 16.39 2.21
C ALA A 79 13.55 17.17 2.29
N ASN A 80 12.81 17.08 3.41
CA ASN A 80 11.47 17.64 3.61
C ASN A 80 10.42 17.15 2.59
N ALA A 81 10.63 15.99 1.97
CA ALA A 81 9.64 15.39 1.06
C ALA A 81 8.68 14.48 1.84
N PRO A 82 7.37 14.43 1.48
CA PRO A 82 6.39 13.57 2.12
C PRO A 82 6.73 12.08 1.98
N VAL A 83 6.64 11.34 3.08
CA VAL A 83 6.89 9.89 3.15
C VAL A 83 5.97 9.21 4.16
N LEU A 84 5.88 7.89 4.08
CA LEU A 84 5.38 7.05 5.17
C LEU A 84 6.56 6.57 6.01
N LEU A 85 6.60 6.97 7.29
CA LEU A 85 7.55 6.48 8.28
C LEU A 85 7.06 5.14 8.85
N LEU A 86 7.94 4.17 8.97
CA LEU A 86 7.67 2.82 9.46
C LEU A 86 8.32 2.64 10.84
N ILE A 87 7.52 2.34 11.87
CA ILE A 87 7.96 2.28 13.26
C ILE A 87 7.64 0.88 13.81
N ASN A 88 8.66 0.07 14.05
CA ASN A 88 8.52 -1.24 14.70
C ASN A 88 9.34 -1.26 16.01
N ARG A 89 8.66 -1.09 17.14
CA ARG A 89 9.24 -1.11 18.48
C ARG A 89 9.01 -2.51 19.08
N GLY A 90 9.98 -3.41 18.85
CA GLY A 90 10.00 -4.74 19.48
C GLY A 90 9.71 -5.92 18.55
N GLY A 91 9.99 -5.78 17.25
CA GLY A 91 9.94 -6.89 16.28
C GLY A 91 8.57 -7.52 16.09
N GLN A 92 7.52 -6.70 16.18
CA GLN A 92 6.16 -7.15 15.88
C GLN A 92 6.01 -7.49 14.40
N SER A 93 5.23 -8.53 14.12
CA SER A 93 4.80 -8.89 12.78
C SER A 93 3.49 -8.19 12.43
N GLY A 94 3.30 -7.88 11.15
CA GLY A 94 2.04 -7.32 10.65
C GLY A 94 2.23 -6.31 9.53
N ASP A 95 1.14 -5.73 9.08
CA ASP A 95 1.13 -4.70 8.04
C ASP A 95 1.34 -3.33 8.68
N PHE A 96 2.36 -2.59 8.25
CA PHE A 96 2.48 -1.16 8.50
C PHE A 96 1.36 -0.40 7.81
N ALA A 97 1.14 -0.71 6.54
CA ALA A 97 0.14 -0.07 5.71
C ALA A 97 -0.37 -1.05 4.66
N ARG A 98 -1.65 -0.93 4.31
CA ARG A 98 -2.24 -1.72 3.22
C ARG A 98 -3.29 -0.95 2.44
N GLN A 99 -3.43 -1.29 1.16
CA GLN A 99 -4.42 -0.74 0.25
C GLN A 99 -4.91 -1.84 -0.70
N LEU A 100 -6.21 -1.91 -0.92
CA LEU A 100 -6.81 -2.82 -1.88
C LEU A 100 -6.79 -2.19 -3.27
N LEU A 101 -6.30 -2.95 -4.24
CA LEU A 101 -6.23 -2.58 -5.65
C LEU A 101 -7.22 -3.43 -6.46
N VAL A 102 -7.79 -2.85 -7.51
CA VAL A 102 -8.63 -3.56 -8.50
C VAL A 102 -7.93 -3.51 -9.85
N LEU A 103 -6.92 -4.35 -10.02
CA LEU A 103 -6.18 -4.48 -11.28
C LEU A 103 -6.82 -5.57 -12.15
N ARG A 104 -6.88 -5.33 -13.45
CA ARG A 104 -7.26 -6.36 -14.43
C ARG A 104 -6.12 -7.37 -14.59
N ALA A 105 -6.44 -8.54 -15.13
CA ALA A 105 -5.42 -9.51 -15.50
C ALA A 105 -4.39 -8.90 -16.46
N GLY A 106 -3.10 -9.15 -16.22
CA GLY A 106 -2.03 -8.55 -17.01
C GLY A 106 -0.70 -8.48 -16.27
N THR A 107 0.32 -7.94 -16.93
CA THR A 107 1.65 -7.73 -16.37
C THR A 107 1.86 -6.27 -16.01
N TYR A 108 2.43 -6.04 -14.83
CA TYR A 108 2.56 -4.73 -14.22
C TYR A 108 3.97 -4.53 -13.65
N ARG A 109 4.28 -3.28 -13.32
CA ARG A 109 5.46 -2.90 -12.54
C ARG A 109 4.99 -2.16 -11.30
N LEU A 110 5.48 -2.59 -10.14
CA LEU A 110 5.37 -1.85 -8.89
C LEU A 110 6.65 -1.06 -8.70
N ALA A 111 6.54 0.26 -8.66
CA ALA A 111 7.64 1.16 -8.37
C ALA A 111 7.44 1.82 -7.00
N PHE A 112 8.54 2.06 -6.28
CA PHE A 112 8.51 2.73 -4.98
C PHE A 112 9.90 3.30 -4.65
N THR A 113 9.94 4.30 -3.78
CA THR A 113 11.18 4.88 -3.26
C THR A 113 11.29 4.57 -1.76
N THR A 114 12.47 4.16 -1.30
CA THR A 114 12.73 3.86 0.13
C THR A 114 13.99 4.53 0.63
N GLY A 115 14.07 4.76 1.94
CA GLY A 115 15.29 5.22 2.59
C GLY A 115 15.31 4.86 4.07
N ASN A 116 16.47 5.05 4.68
CA ASN A 116 16.76 4.61 6.06
C ASN A 116 16.55 3.10 6.29
N ILE A 117 16.63 2.27 5.25
CA ILE A 117 16.50 0.81 5.39
C ILE A 117 17.89 0.20 5.64
N THR A 118 18.08 -0.41 6.82
CA THR A 118 19.30 -1.11 7.20
C THR A 118 19.01 -2.57 7.61
N GLY A 119 20.01 -3.31 8.10
CA GLY A 119 19.85 -4.69 8.56
C GLY A 119 19.91 -5.75 7.45
N SER A 120 19.76 -7.02 7.84
CA SER A 120 19.75 -8.18 6.93
C SER A 120 18.45 -8.27 6.13
N VAL A 121 18.43 -9.02 5.01
CA VAL A 121 17.25 -9.12 4.13
C VAL A 121 16.00 -9.61 4.87
N THR A 122 16.16 -10.46 5.88
CA THR A 122 15.06 -11.01 6.70
C THR A 122 14.53 -10.05 7.76
N GLU A 123 15.33 -9.05 8.16
CA GLU A 123 14.96 -8.02 9.13
C GLU A 123 14.23 -6.85 8.45
N ARG A 124 14.48 -6.62 7.17
CA ARG A 124 13.90 -5.47 6.45
C ARG A 124 12.41 -5.63 6.26
N PRO A 125 11.64 -4.51 6.27
CA PRO A 125 10.26 -4.52 5.83
C PRO A 125 10.15 -5.08 4.40
N LYS A 126 8.95 -5.55 4.05
CA LYS A 126 8.65 -6.07 2.72
C LYS A 126 7.54 -5.26 2.09
N ILE A 127 7.56 -5.16 0.77
CA ILE A 127 6.38 -4.81 0.00
C ILE A 127 5.83 -6.08 -0.64
N GLU A 128 4.54 -6.29 -0.45
CA GLU A 128 3.87 -7.53 -0.82
C GLU A 128 2.58 -7.24 -1.56
N LEU A 129 2.34 -7.99 -2.62
CA LEU A 129 1.07 -8.00 -3.33
C LEU A 129 0.48 -9.40 -3.26
N ARG A 130 -0.71 -9.52 -2.65
CA ARG A 130 -1.44 -10.77 -2.52
C ARG A 130 -2.80 -10.66 -3.19
N CYS A 131 -3.25 -11.74 -3.80
CA CYS A 131 -4.59 -11.78 -4.30
C CYS A 131 -5.62 -11.79 -3.16
N ASN A 132 -6.69 -11.01 -3.27
CA ASN A 132 -7.70 -10.93 -2.22
C ASN A 132 -8.50 -12.23 -2.07
N SER A 133 -8.77 -12.95 -3.17
CA SER A 133 -9.68 -14.11 -3.17
C SER A 133 -9.05 -15.39 -2.64
N ASP A 134 -7.81 -15.69 -3.04
CA ASP A 134 -7.10 -16.94 -2.71
C ASP A 134 -5.88 -16.73 -1.82
N THR A 135 -5.60 -15.46 -1.44
CA THR A 135 -4.47 -15.02 -0.61
C THR A 135 -3.09 -15.34 -1.18
N ARG A 136 -3.00 -15.83 -2.43
CA ARG A 136 -1.76 -16.16 -3.11
C ARG A 136 -0.89 -14.91 -3.28
N THR A 137 0.38 -15.05 -2.95
CA THR A 137 1.39 -14.01 -3.21
C THR A 137 1.66 -13.89 -4.71
N LEU A 138 1.43 -12.69 -5.24
CA LEU A 138 1.76 -12.31 -6.61
C LEU A 138 3.19 -11.78 -6.70
N THR A 139 3.62 -11.03 -5.69
CA THR A 139 5.01 -10.63 -5.47
C THR A 139 5.23 -10.34 -3.99
N SER A 140 6.43 -10.61 -3.47
CA SER A 140 6.86 -10.24 -2.13
C SER A 140 8.35 -9.97 -2.16
N THR A 141 8.76 -8.77 -1.79
CA THR A 141 10.16 -8.33 -1.90
C THR A 141 10.54 -7.52 -0.67
N ALA A 142 11.66 -7.89 -0.04
CA ALA A 142 12.25 -7.08 1.01
C ALA A 142 12.67 -5.71 0.44
N LEU A 143 12.37 -4.63 1.16
CA LEU A 143 12.81 -3.30 0.78
C LEU A 143 14.36 -3.30 0.72
N PRO A 144 14.96 -2.66 -0.30
CA PRO A 144 16.41 -2.66 -0.44
C PRO A 144 17.05 -1.86 0.69
N ALA A 145 18.25 -2.26 1.10
CA ALA A 145 19.07 -1.39 1.95
C ALA A 145 19.27 -0.06 1.24
N SER A 146 18.96 1.04 1.92
CA SER A 146 18.91 2.35 1.30
C SER A 146 19.39 3.42 2.28
N PRO A 147 20.19 4.39 1.81
CA PRO A 147 20.69 5.47 2.64
C PRO A 147 19.56 6.39 3.11
N ALA A 148 19.87 7.25 4.07
CA ALA A 148 18.96 8.28 4.56
C ALA A 148 18.63 9.32 3.47
N LEU A 149 19.69 9.84 2.83
CA LEU A 149 19.60 10.90 1.83
C LEU A 149 19.46 10.32 0.41
N GLY A 150 18.57 10.92 -0.38
CA GLY A 150 18.33 10.56 -1.78
C GLY A 150 17.44 9.32 -2.00
N GLY A 151 17.41 8.40 -1.05
CA GLY A 151 16.65 7.14 -1.14
C GLY A 151 17.06 6.27 -2.32
N ILE A 152 16.38 5.14 -2.49
CA ILE A 152 16.53 4.23 -3.63
C ILE A 152 15.17 3.98 -4.25
N ARG A 153 15.08 4.26 -5.56
CA ARG A 153 13.94 3.88 -6.41
C ARG A 153 14.09 2.40 -6.81
N SER A 154 13.07 1.61 -6.51
CA SER A 154 12.96 0.21 -6.92
C SER A 154 11.81 0.02 -7.90
N ILE A 155 11.95 -0.95 -8.80
CA ILE A 155 10.91 -1.35 -9.75
C ILE A 155 10.89 -2.87 -9.79
N ILE A 156 9.76 -3.48 -9.44
CA ILE A 156 9.58 -4.93 -9.45
C ILE A 156 8.44 -5.33 -10.41
N PRO A 157 8.65 -6.30 -11.31
CA PRO A 157 7.59 -6.80 -12.16
C PRO A 157 6.67 -7.76 -11.38
N PHE A 158 5.39 -7.81 -11.74
CA PHE A 158 4.46 -8.82 -11.27
C PHE A 158 3.35 -9.09 -12.28
N THR A 159 2.64 -10.21 -12.12
CA THR A 159 1.53 -10.59 -13.00
C THR A 159 0.27 -10.82 -12.17
N VAL A 160 -0.85 -10.25 -12.64
CA VAL A 160 -2.17 -10.48 -12.07
C VAL A 160 -2.87 -11.54 -12.94
N PRO A 161 -3.22 -12.72 -12.39
CA PRO A 161 -3.98 -13.72 -13.11
C PRO A 161 -5.45 -13.33 -13.21
N SER A 162 -6.17 -13.89 -14.19
CA SER A 162 -7.62 -13.66 -14.37
C SER A 162 -8.48 -14.10 -13.19
N SER A 163 -7.98 -15.04 -12.38
CA SER A 163 -8.65 -15.49 -11.15
C SER A 163 -8.53 -14.49 -9.99
N CYS A 164 -7.85 -13.36 -10.18
CA CYS A 164 -7.56 -12.39 -9.14
C CYS A 164 -8.22 -11.03 -9.41
N PRO A 165 -9.48 -10.82 -8.98
CA PRO A 165 -10.21 -9.58 -9.27
C PRO A 165 -9.74 -8.38 -8.45
N ALA A 166 -9.04 -8.61 -7.33
CA ALA A 166 -8.48 -7.56 -6.49
C ALA A 166 -7.24 -8.05 -5.75
N GLN A 167 -6.36 -7.13 -5.39
CA GLN A 167 -5.06 -7.43 -4.78
C GLN A 167 -4.81 -6.52 -3.57
N TRP A 168 -4.40 -7.09 -2.45
CA TRP A 168 -3.87 -6.34 -1.32
C TRP A 168 -2.41 -6.00 -1.59
N LEU A 169 -2.12 -4.70 -1.66
CA LEU A 169 -0.78 -4.17 -1.56
C LEU A 169 -0.50 -3.84 -0.10
N SER A 170 0.46 -4.54 0.51
CA SER A 170 0.85 -4.36 1.90
C SER A 170 2.33 -4.00 2.02
N ILE A 171 2.61 -3.14 2.99
CA ILE A 171 3.95 -2.86 3.49
C ILE A 171 4.04 -3.58 4.82
N VAL A 172 4.83 -4.63 4.89
CA VAL A 172 4.84 -5.62 5.97
C VAL A 172 6.10 -5.45 6.80
N ALA A 173 5.97 -5.57 8.12
CA ALA A 173 7.11 -5.63 9.02
C ALA A 173 8.08 -6.77 8.67
N GLY A 174 9.37 -6.49 8.75
CA GLY A 174 10.40 -7.53 8.81
C GLY A 174 10.61 -8.02 10.23
N ASN A 175 11.44 -9.05 10.40
CA ASN A 175 11.66 -9.71 11.70
C ASN A 175 12.69 -8.96 12.57
N GLN A 176 12.77 -7.63 12.48
CA GLN A 176 13.82 -6.87 13.15
C GLN A 176 13.58 -6.79 14.66
N ILE A 177 14.53 -7.28 15.44
CA ILE A 177 14.44 -7.35 16.92
C ILE A 177 14.95 -6.05 17.58
N ASP A 178 15.79 -5.27 16.89
CA ASP A 178 16.47 -4.09 17.45
C ASP A 178 15.95 -2.76 16.90
N ARG A 179 15.98 -1.71 17.74
CA ARG A 179 15.53 -0.35 17.37
C ARG A 179 16.44 0.25 16.30
N GLN A 180 15.94 0.42 15.08
CA GLN A 180 16.57 1.34 14.12
C GLN A 180 16.50 2.76 14.69
N SER A 181 17.64 3.46 14.75
CA SER A 181 17.70 4.85 15.25
C SER A 181 17.06 5.86 14.29
N ASN A 182 16.93 5.48 13.02
CA ASN A 182 16.40 6.32 11.96
C ASN A 182 15.17 5.60 11.41
N ASN A 183 13.99 6.20 11.51
CA ASN A 183 12.74 5.58 11.07
C ASN A 183 12.83 5.26 9.56
N PRO A 184 12.78 3.98 9.15
CA PRO A 184 12.73 3.61 7.74
C PRO A 184 11.49 4.18 7.09
N TRP A 185 11.58 4.50 5.80
CA TRP A 185 10.47 5.15 5.10
C TRP A 185 10.28 4.69 3.67
N VAL A 186 9.07 4.91 3.16
CA VAL A 186 8.63 4.58 1.81
C VAL A 186 7.75 5.68 1.23
N THR A 187 7.89 5.95 -0.07
CA THR A 187 7.12 6.97 -0.80
C THR A 187 7.07 6.68 -2.30
N ASP A 188 6.40 7.54 -3.06
CA ASP A 188 6.23 7.50 -4.51
C ASP A 188 5.82 6.13 -5.06
N ILE A 189 4.87 5.47 -4.38
CA ILE A 189 4.40 4.14 -4.77
C ILE A 189 3.54 4.24 -6.04
N ALA A 190 3.88 3.48 -7.06
CA ALA A 190 3.16 3.46 -8.34
C ALA A 190 2.99 2.03 -8.86
N VAL A 191 1.86 1.79 -9.52
CA VAL A 191 1.60 0.55 -10.26
C VAL A 191 1.21 0.94 -11.67
N ASP A 192 2.02 0.50 -12.63
CA ASP A 192 1.82 0.78 -14.05
C ASP A 192 1.70 -0.52 -14.83
N ALA A 193 0.82 -0.54 -15.83
CA ALA A 193 0.78 -1.63 -16.79
C ALA A 193 2.11 -1.70 -17.55
N SER A 194 2.70 -2.89 -17.63
CA SER A 194 3.84 -3.09 -18.51
C SER A 194 3.33 -3.04 -19.94
N SER A 195 3.73 -2.04 -20.72
CA SER A 195 3.52 -2.09 -22.17
C SER A 195 4.11 -3.40 -22.70
N PRO A 196 3.42 -4.14 -23.58
CA PRO A 196 4.06 -5.23 -24.29
C PRO A 196 5.23 -4.64 -25.05
N SER A 197 6.46 -5.00 -24.66
CA SER A 197 7.65 -4.68 -25.43
C SER A 197 7.42 -5.22 -26.84
N ALA A 198 7.29 -4.32 -27.83
CA ALA A 198 7.28 -4.68 -29.23
C ALA A 198 8.59 -5.44 -29.50
N ARG A 199 8.51 -6.77 -29.61
CA ARG A 199 9.62 -7.57 -30.12
C ARG A 199 9.77 -7.15 -31.59
N ARG A 200 10.92 -6.55 -31.91
CA ARG A 200 11.40 -6.48 -33.29
C ARG A 200 11.95 -7.84 -33.69
#